data_AF-A0A4R3XUV8-F1
#
_entry.id   AF-A0A4R3XUV8-F1
#
_cell.length_a   1.000
_cell.length_b   1.000
_cell.length_c   1.000
_cell.angle_alpha   90.00
_cell.angle_beta   90.00
_cell.angle_gamma   90.00
#
_symmetry.space_group_name_H-M   'P 1'
#
loop_
_entity.id
_entity.type
_entity.pdbx_description
1 polymer ?
#
loop_
_entity_poly.entity_id
_entity_poly.type
_entity_poly.pdbx_seq_one_letter_code
_entity_poly.pdbx_strand_id
1 'polypeptide(L)'
;MGYALSNLGNLPIQDEIDLYIFVVGSSWKDETYEAIETNFMELARRIGPKAVIAKGFEPEAWSSQICDRYLGKNVKTLYDVFPALLITDSHPENLTEKSMRLLISLRDAHKRFGGTAAFFEALSDFARTRNPEFLQKFETQESFGSKTWSVLELKPNFFGFGVNLKELIARAQGK
;
A
#
# COMPACT_ATOMS: atom_id res chain seq x y z
N MET A 1 1.15 -14.32 -2.42
CA MET A 1 0.70 -14.60 -3.82
C MET A 1 0.75 -13.34 -4.66
N GLY A 2 0.95 -13.45 -5.98
CA GLY A 2 1.02 -12.31 -6.90
C GLY A 2 -0.04 -12.39 -8.00
N TYR A 3 -0.74 -11.28 -8.26
CA TYR A 3 -1.70 -11.17 -9.35
C TYR A 3 -1.39 -9.98 -10.28
N ALA A 4 -1.46 -10.23 -11.59
CA ALA A 4 -1.56 -9.18 -12.60
C ALA A 4 -2.96 -9.27 -13.22
N LEU A 5 -3.76 -8.22 -13.07
CA LEU A 5 -5.20 -8.25 -13.36
C LEU A 5 -5.59 -7.14 -14.34
N SER A 6 -6.62 -7.38 -15.15
CA SER A 6 -7.19 -6.34 -16.03
C SER A 6 -8.11 -5.38 -15.28
N ASN A 7 -8.74 -5.82 -14.20
CA ASN A 7 -9.61 -5.02 -13.35
C ASN A 7 -9.53 -5.50 -11.89
N LEU A 8 -9.93 -4.64 -10.96
CA LEU A 8 -9.90 -4.94 -9.52
C LEU A 8 -10.94 -6.00 -9.11
N GLY A 9 -12.07 -6.09 -9.82
CA GLY A 9 -13.12 -7.06 -9.55
C GLY A 9 -12.74 -8.51 -9.87
N ASN A 10 -11.68 -8.74 -10.65
CA ASN A 10 -11.15 -10.06 -10.97
C ASN A 10 -10.25 -10.63 -9.86
N LEU A 11 -10.04 -9.90 -8.77
CA LEU A 11 -9.28 -10.40 -7.63
C LEU A 11 -10.07 -11.53 -6.95
N PRO A 12 -9.51 -12.74 -6.81
CA PRO A 12 -10.20 -13.84 -6.14
C PRO A 12 -10.40 -13.56 -4.65
N ILE A 13 -11.57 -13.91 -4.13
CA ILE A 13 -11.83 -13.93 -2.69
C ILE A 13 -11.25 -15.22 -2.11
N GLN A 14 -10.45 -15.08 -1.06
CA GLN A 14 -9.79 -16.17 -0.36
C GLN A 14 -9.81 -15.88 1.14
N ASP A 15 -10.32 -16.82 1.93
CA ASP A 15 -10.56 -16.63 3.36
C ASP A 15 -9.25 -16.58 4.17
N GLU A 16 -8.16 -17.13 3.63
CA GLU A 16 -6.86 -17.20 4.30
C GLU A 16 -6.01 -15.94 4.10
N ILE A 17 -6.51 -14.93 3.38
CA ILE A 17 -5.78 -13.70 3.04
C ILE A 17 -6.11 -12.59 4.01
N ASP A 18 -5.10 -12.27 4.82
CA ASP A 18 -5.17 -11.24 5.86
C ASP A 18 -4.56 -9.91 5.39
N LEU A 19 -3.83 -9.88 4.26
CA LEU A 19 -3.20 -8.68 3.72
C LEU A 19 -3.32 -8.58 2.21
N TYR A 20 -3.67 -7.39 1.74
CA TYR A 20 -3.65 -7.01 0.34
C TYR A 20 -2.70 -5.85 0.16
N ILE A 21 -1.82 -5.97 -0.83
CA ILE A 21 -0.84 -4.97 -1.24
C ILE A 21 -1.12 -4.65 -2.70
N PHE A 22 -1.59 -3.44 -2.98
CA PHE A 22 -1.88 -3.01 -4.33
C PHE A 22 -0.82 -2.04 -4.83
N VAL A 23 -0.30 -2.30 -6.02
CA VAL A 23 0.53 -1.33 -6.74
C VAL A 23 -0.38 -0.23 -7.26
N VAL A 24 -0.10 1.01 -6.87
CA VAL A 24 -0.85 2.21 -7.31
C VAL A 24 0.13 3.16 -7.98
N GLY A 25 -0.16 3.56 -9.20
CA GLY A 25 0.74 4.38 -10.00
C GLY A 25 -0.01 5.21 -11.03
N SER A 26 0.76 5.90 -11.87
CA SER A 26 0.25 6.57 -13.05
C SER A 26 0.92 5.99 -14.29
N SER A 27 0.48 6.43 -15.46
CA SER A 27 1.12 6.14 -16.75
C SER A 27 2.55 6.68 -16.87
N TRP A 28 3.01 7.50 -15.91
CA TRP A 28 4.37 8.01 -15.87
C TRP A 28 5.32 6.95 -15.32
N LYS A 29 6.18 6.43 -16.19
CA LYS A 29 7.28 5.55 -15.78
C LYS A 29 8.37 6.41 -15.16
N ASP A 30 8.54 6.31 -13.85
CA ASP A 30 9.73 6.76 -13.16
C ASP A 30 10.53 5.56 -12.64
N GLU A 31 11.78 5.80 -12.24
CA GLU A 31 12.71 4.76 -11.77
C GLU A 31 12.13 3.97 -10.58
N THR A 32 11.28 4.59 -9.76
CA THR A 32 10.63 3.93 -8.63
C THR A 32 9.51 2.97 -9.05
N TYR A 33 8.76 3.27 -10.10
CA TYR A 33 7.77 2.33 -10.66
C TYR A 33 8.46 1.13 -11.30
N GLU A 34 9.55 1.35 -12.05
CA GLU A 34 10.36 0.27 -12.64
C GLU A 34 10.95 -0.67 -11.58
N ALA A 35 11.27 -0.12 -10.40
CA ALA A 35 11.74 -0.93 -9.28
C ALA A 35 10.67 -1.89 -8.77
N ILE A 36 9.37 -1.51 -8.71
CA ILE A 36 8.30 -2.49 -8.42
C ILE A 36 8.22 -3.51 -9.54
N GLU A 37 8.13 -3.07 -10.78
CA GLU A 37 7.93 -3.97 -11.93
C GLU A 37 9.00 -5.06 -12.00
N THR A 38 10.27 -4.66 -11.84
CA THR A 38 11.42 -5.58 -11.88
C THR A 38 11.44 -6.55 -10.69
N ASN A 39 10.91 -6.13 -9.52
CA ASN A 39 10.93 -6.94 -8.30
C ASN A 39 9.58 -7.60 -7.97
N PHE A 40 8.54 -7.37 -8.76
CA PHE A 40 7.17 -7.80 -8.44
C PHE A 40 7.07 -9.31 -8.21
N MET A 41 7.70 -10.09 -9.08
CA MET A 41 7.70 -11.55 -8.98
C MET A 41 8.40 -12.04 -7.71
N GLU A 42 9.47 -11.37 -7.31
CA GLU A 42 10.22 -11.73 -6.10
C GLU A 42 9.46 -11.33 -4.83
N LEU A 43 8.87 -10.12 -4.81
CA LEU A 43 7.95 -9.69 -3.77
C LEU A 43 6.79 -10.68 -3.60
N ALA A 44 6.14 -11.07 -4.69
CA ALA A 44 5.01 -12.00 -4.67
C ALA A 44 5.36 -13.37 -4.05
N ARG A 45 6.61 -13.82 -4.20
CA ARG A 45 7.11 -15.05 -3.57
C ARG A 45 7.40 -14.86 -2.07
N ARG A 46 7.91 -13.69 -1.68
CA ARG A 46 8.39 -13.43 -0.32
C ARG A 46 7.30 -13.05 0.68
N ILE A 47 6.22 -12.39 0.25
CA ILE A 47 5.15 -11.91 1.16
C ILE A 47 4.39 -13.04 1.88
N GLY A 48 4.56 -14.29 1.45
CA GLY A 48 3.97 -15.47 2.09
C GLY A 48 2.55 -15.81 1.62
N PRO A 49 1.94 -16.85 2.20
CA PRO A 49 0.67 -17.40 1.75
C PRO A 49 -0.56 -16.59 2.20
N LYS A 50 -0.47 -15.85 3.31
CA LYS A 50 -1.56 -15.04 3.87
C LYS A 50 -1.66 -13.61 3.33
N ALA A 51 -0.89 -13.32 2.29
CA ALA A 51 -0.80 -12.00 1.70
C ALA A 51 -0.87 -12.08 0.18
N VAL A 52 -1.51 -11.08 -0.41
CA VAL A 52 -1.60 -10.86 -1.84
C VAL A 52 -0.90 -9.57 -2.21
N ILE A 53 -0.08 -9.60 -3.25
CA ILE A 53 0.32 -8.40 -4.00
C ILE A 53 -0.35 -8.43 -5.37
N ALA A 54 -0.96 -7.31 -5.77
CA ALA A 54 -1.65 -7.21 -7.05
C ALA A 54 -1.31 -5.92 -7.80
N LYS A 55 -1.22 -6.03 -9.12
CA LYS A 55 -1.04 -4.91 -10.04
C LYS A 55 -1.97 -5.02 -11.25
N GLY A 56 -2.20 -3.89 -11.90
CA GLY A 56 -2.92 -3.83 -13.17
C GLY A 56 -2.03 -4.15 -14.36
N PHE A 57 -2.63 -4.70 -15.42
CA PHE A 57 -2.02 -4.65 -16.76
C PHE A 57 -1.96 -3.21 -17.29
N GLU A 58 -2.97 -2.40 -16.97
CA GLU A 58 -3.07 -0.98 -17.31
C GLU A 58 -2.96 -0.13 -16.03
N PRO A 59 -1.79 0.44 -15.70
CA PRO A 59 -1.52 1.04 -14.39
C PRO A 59 -2.47 2.17 -14.02
N GLU A 60 -2.83 3.04 -14.98
CA GLU A 60 -3.69 4.20 -14.73
C GLU A 60 -5.15 3.77 -14.45
N ALA A 61 -5.71 2.90 -15.29
CA ALA A 61 -7.07 2.38 -15.10
C ALA A 61 -7.21 1.55 -13.82
N TRP A 62 -6.19 0.75 -13.51
CA TRP A 62 -6.09 -0.02 -12.27
C TRP A 62 -6.02 0.89 -11.04
N SER A 63 -5.18 1.92 -11.09
CA SER A 63 -5.01 2.85 -9.97
C SER A 63 -6.25 3.70 -9.74
N SER A 64 -6.98 4.08 -10.80
CA SER A 64 -8.29 4.72 -10.66
C SER A 64 -9.26 3.83 -9.89
N GLN A 65 -9.40 2.55 -10.27
CA GLN A 65 -10.29 1.62 -9.58
C GLN A 65 -9.94 1.47 -8.10
N ILE A 66 -8.65 1.38 -7.76
CA ILE A 66 -8.20 1.31 -6.36
C ILE A 66 -8.52 2.61 -5.63
N CYS A 67 -8.22 3.77 -6.21
CA CYS A 67 -8.46 5.06 -5.58
C CYS A 67 -9.96 5.28 -5.33
N ASP A 68 -10.80 4.96 -6.30
CA ASP A 68 -12.25 5.08 -6.20
C ASP A 68 -12.79 4.11 -5.13
N ARG A 69 -12.34 2.85 -5.15
CA ARG A 69 -12.86 1.81 -4.25
C ARG A 69 -12.39 1.97 -2.81
N TYR A 70 -11.09 2.18 -2.59
CA TYR A 70 -10.49 2.18 -1.27
C TYR A 70 -10.40 3.55 -0.64
N LEU A 71 -10.18 4.59 -1.45
CA LEU A 71 -9.84 5.92 -0.95
C LEU A 71 -11.00 6.90 -1.09
N GLY A 72 -12.02 6.58 -1.91
CA GLY A 72 -13.11 7.50 -2.24
C GLY A 72 -12.61 8.79 -2.90
N LYS A 73 -11.43 8.74 -3.52
CA LYS A 73 -10.74 9.89 -4.11
C LYS A 73 -10.47 9.64 -5.57
N ASN A 74 -10.55 10.70 -6.36
CA ASN A 74 -10.08 10.67 -7.73
C ASN A 74 -8.55 10.53 -7.76
N VAL A 75 -8.04 9.60 -8.57
CA VAL A 75 -6.60 9.37 -8.80
C VAL A 75 -5.80 10.66 -9.04
N LYS A 76 -6.41 11.66 -9.69
CA LYS A 76 -5.78 12.95 -10.00
C LYS A 76 -5.41 13.77 -8.76
N THR A 77 -6.07 13.52 -7.63
CA THR A 77 -5.80 14.20 -6.36
C THR A 77 -4.59 13.62 -5.62
N LEU A 78 -4.03 12.50 -6.09
CA LEU A 78 -2.95 11.76 -5.44
C LEU A 78 -1.71 11.60 -6.35
N TYR A 79 -1.65 12.32 -7.47
CA TYR A 79 -0.53 12.20 -8.42
C TYR A 79 0.84 12.47 -7.79
N ASP A 80 0.90 13.32 -6.76
CA ASP A 80 2.12 13.65 -6.02
C ASP A 80 2.59 12.52 -5.09
N VAL A 81 1.70 11.58 -4.74
CA VAL A 81 2.01 10.40 -3.92
C VAL A 81 2.55 9.25 -4.78
N PHE A 82 2.18 9.19 -6.06
CA PHE A 82 2.55 8.08 -6.95
C PHE A 82 4.02 8.14 -7.41
N PRO A 83 4.63 6.98 -7.67
CA PRO A 83 4.10 5.62 -7.45
C PRO A 83 4.06 5.24 -5.96
N ALA A 84 3.09 4.40 -5.60
CA ALA A 84 2.77 4.03 -4.23
C ALA A 84 2.33 2.56 -4.09
N LEU A 85 2.34 2.08 -2.86
CA LEU A 85 1.67 0.84 -2.45
C LEU A 85 0.51 1.16 -1.53
N LEU A 86 -0.68 0.63 -1.82
CA LEU A 86 -1.79 0.58 -0.87
C LEU A 86 -1.74 -0.75 -0.13
N ILE A 87 -1.59 -0.71 1.19
CA ILE A 87 -1.64 -1.88 2.07
C ILE A 87 -2.96 -1.84 2.84
N THR A 88 -3.70 -2.95 2.83
CA THR A 88 -5.02 -3.07 3.48
C THR A 88 -5.25 -4.49 3.97
N ASP A 89 -6.10 -4.63 4.99
CA ASP A 89 -6.54 -5.91 5.54
C ASP A 89 -7.80 -6.46 4.86
N SER A 90 -8.34 -5.73 3.87
CA SER A 90 -9.68 -6.00 3.35
C SER A 90 -9.70 -6.19 1.83
N HIS A 91 -10.36 -7.27 1.40
CA HIS A 91 -10.74 -7.49 0.01
C HIS A 91 -11.62 -6.32 -0.49
N PRO A 92 -11.55 -5.91 -1.78
CA PRO A 92 -12.34 -4.78 -2.26
C PRO A 92 -13.84 -4.97 -2.01
N GLU A 93 -14.36 -6.19 -2.10
CA GLU A 93 -15.79 -6.48 -1.86
C GLU A 93 -16.21 -6.41 -0.39
N ASN A 94 -15.27 -6.64 0.54
CA ASN A 94 -15.53 -6.71 1.99
C ASN A 94 -15.10 -5.44 2.73
N LEU A 95 -14.95 -4.35 2.00
CA LEU A 95 -14.43 -3.10 2.54
C LEU A 95 -15.43 -2.45 3.50
N THR A 96 -14.97 -2.10 4.71
CA THR A 96 -15.77 -1.40 5.72
C THR A 96 -15.10 -0.09 6.12
N GLU A 97 -15.80 0.74 6.90
CA GLU A 97 -15.22 1.93 7.50
C GLU A 97 -14.02 1.64 8.40
N LYS A 98 -14.02 0.44 9.01
CA LYS A 98 -12.96 -0.01 9.92
C LYS A 98 -11.78 -0.63 9.17
N SER A 99 -11.88 -0.90 7.88
CA SER A 99 -10.77 -1.52 7.14
C SER A 99 -9.49 -0.69 7.20
N MET A 100 -8.36 -1.34 7.43
CA MET A 100 -7.06 -0.70 7.40
C MET A 100 -6.75 -0.21 5.99
N ARG A 101 -6.26 1.02 5.84
CA ARG A 101 -5.84 1.58 4.54
C ARG A 101 -4.57 2.38 4.76
N LEU A 102 -3.48 1.92 4.18
CA LEU A 102 -2.16 2.51 4.32
C LEU A 102 -1.57 2.75 2.93
N LEU A 103 -1.60 4.01 2.47
CA LEU A 103 -0.97 4.38 1.22
C LEU A 103 0.45 4.89 1.49
N ILE A 104 1.44 4.25 0.87
CA ILE A 104 2.87 4.52 1.05
C ILE A 104 3.47 4.91 -0.31
N SER A 105 3.96 6.14 -0.42
CA SER A 105 4.76 6.54 -1.60
C SER A 105 6.07 5.76 -1.63
N LEU A 106 6.43 5.23 -2.80
CA LEU A 106 7.70 4.54 -2.97
C LEU A 106 8.91 5.45 -2.80
N ARG A 107 8.76 6.74 -3.15
CA ARG A 107 9.83 7.72 -2.97
C ARG A 107 10.14 7.91 -1.48
N ASP A 108 9.12 7.97 -0.65
CA ASP A 108 9.27 8.10 0.79
C ASP A 108 9.78 6.80 1.42
N ALA A 109 9.26 5.65 0.96
CA ALA A 109 9.75 4.34 1.38
C ALA A 109 11.24 4.17 1.05
N HIS A 110 11.67 4.52 -0.16
CA HIS A 110 13.07 4.47 -0.56
C HIS A 110 13.96 5.28 0.39
N LYS A 111 13.57 6.53 0.70
CA LYS A 111 14.32 7.38 1.64
C LYS A 111 14.38 6.80 3.05
N ARG A 112 13.24 6.36 3.60
CA ARG A 112 13.13 5.86 4.99
C ARG A 112 13.87 4.54 5.23
N PHE A 113 13.94 3.68 4.21
CA PHE A 113 14.56 2.37 4.31
C PHE A 113 15.97 2.35 3.72
N GLY A 114 16.48 3.46 3.18
CA GLY A 114 17.80 3.54 2.57
C GLY A 114 17.91 2.78 1.24
N GLY A 115 16.78 2.57 0.57
CA GLY A 115 16.69 1.86 -0.70
C GLY A 115 15.41 1.06 -0.88
N THR A 116 15.03 0.82 -2.14
CA THR A 116 13.82 0.07 -2.49
C THR A 116 13.91 -1.41 -2.09
N ALA A 117 15.10 -2.02 -2.20
CA ALA A 117 15.33 -3.40 -1.81
C ALA A 117 15.10 -3.64 -0.31
N ALA A 118 15.65 -2.76 0.54
CA ALA A 118 15.47 -2.82 1.99
C ALA A 118 14.00 -2.57 2.39
N PHE A 119 13.29 -1.68 1.68
CA PHE A 119 11.86 -1.51 1.87
C PHE A 119 11.06 -2.78 1.53
N PHE A 120 11.35 -3.41 0.39
CA PHE A 120 10.67 -4.64 -0.05
C PHE A 120 10.93 -5.83 0.85
N GLU A 121 12.14 -5.94 1.41
CA GLU A 121 12.46 -6.92 2.45
C GLU A 121 11.61 -6.69 3.70
N ALA A 122 11.61 -5.47 4.23
CA ALA A 122 10.82 -5.13 5.41
C ALA A 122 9.30 -5.29 5.20
N LEU A 123 8.81 -4.95 4.00
CA LEU A 123 7.41 -5.17 3.62
C LEU A 123 7.05 -6.67 3.59
N SER A 124 7.95 -7.49 3.05
CA SER A 124 7.76 -8.94 3.02
C SER A 124 7.75 -9.54 4.43
N ASP A 125 8.62 -9.04 5.31
CA ASP A 125 8.63 -9.43 6.72
C ASP A 125 7.36 -9.00 7.44
N PHE A 126 6.90 -7.76 7.22
CA PHE A 126 5.63 -7.28 7.76
C PHE A 126 4.45 -8.14 7.28
N ALA A 127 4.40 -8.49 5.99
CA ALA A 127 3.34 -9.33 5.44
C ALA A 127 3.29 -10.73 6.09
N ARG A 128 4.44 -11.30 6.44
CA ARG A 128 4.54 -12.62 7.08
C ARG A 128 4.31 -12.61 8.58
N THR A 129 4.83 -11.59 9.27
CA THR A 129 4.97 -11.60 10.74
C THR A 129 4.08 -10.60 11.45
N ARG A 130 3.54 -9.61 10.72
CA ARG A 130 2.87 -8.43 11.29
C ARG A 130 3.74 -7.62 12.25
N ASN A 131 5.07 -7.72 12.12
CA ASN A 131 6.00 -6.97 12.96
C ASN A 131 5.72 -5.44 12.85
N PRO A 132 5.35 -4.76 13.95
CA PRO A 132 5.00 -3.34 13.93
C PRO A 132 6.19 -2.42 13.62
N GLU A 133 7.44 -2.89 13.73
CA GLU A 133 8.64 -2.09 13.42
C GLU A 133 8.60 -1.50 12.01
N PHE A 134 7.99 -2.21 11.06
CA PHE A 134 7.76 -1.70 9.70
C PHE A 134 6.93 -0.42 9.71
N LEU A 135 5.84 -0.40 10.48
CA LEU A 135 4.94 0.75 10.60
C LEU A 135 5.56 1.88 11.43
N GLN A 136 6.33 1.54 12.46
CA GLN A 136 7.03 2.52 13.30
C GLN A 136 8.06 3.36 12.53
N LYS A 137 8.67 2.81 11.47
CA LYS A 137 9.54 3.60 10.56
C LYS A 137 8.81 4.73 9.84
N PHE A 138 7.49 4.71 9.84
CA PHE A 138 6.64 5.79 9.34
C PHE A 138 6.09 6.71 10.45
N GLU A 139 6.17 6.31 11.73
CA GLU A 139 5.78 7.14 12.88
C GLU A 139 6.80 8.24 13.19
N THR A 140 8.08 8.01 12.91
CA THR A 140 9.13 9.00 13.13
C THR A 140 8.96 10.17 12.16
N GLN A 141 8.38 11.26 12.70
CA GLN A 141 8.37 12.59 12.12
C GLN A 141 9.80 13.12 12.03
N GLU A 142 10.42 13.05 10.87
CA GLU A 142 11.29 14.16 10.48
C GLU A 142 10.39 15.25 9.90
N SER A 143 10.48 16.43 10.52
CA SER A 143 9.93 17.68 10.04
C SER A 143 10.59 18.03 8.71
N PHE A 144 10.07 17.49 7.60
CA PHE A 144 10.46 17.88 6.25
C PHE A 144 9.26 18.54 5.57
N GLY A 145 9.22 19.87 5.72
CA GLY A 145 8.56 20.83 4.84
C GLY A 145 7.17 20.49 4.28
N SER A 146 6.11 20.94 4.96
CA SER A 146 4.77 21.37 4.50
C SER A 146 3.99 20.68 3.35
N LYS A 147 4.50 19.69 2.63
CA LYS A 147 3.86 19.13 1.42
C LYS A 147 4.21 17.67 1.08
N THR A 148 4.84 16.89 1.96
CA THR A 148 5.18 15.48 1.65
C THR A 148 4.42 14.49 2.53
N TRP A 149 3.55 13.73 1.87
CA TRP A 149 2.57 12.79 2.40
C TRP A 149 3.22 11.48 2.87
N SER A 150 3.81 11.48 4.06
CA SER A 150 4.65 10.35 4.50
C SER A 150 3.92 9.03 4.72
N VAL A 151 2.64 9.07 5.11
CA VAL A 151 1.69 7.95 5.17
C VAL A 151 0.29 8.56 5.18
N LEU A 152 -0.65 7.99 4.43
CA LEU A 152 -2.06 8.37 4.50
C LEU A 152 -2.86 7.24 5.14
N GLU A 153 -3.25 7.41 6.42
CA GLU A 153 -4.37 6.65 6.98
C GLU A 153 -5.67 7.37 6.61
N LEU A 154 -6.60 6.63 6.01
CA LEU A 154 -7.80 7.19 5.43
C LEU A 154 -9.02 6.72 6.22
N LYS A 155 -9.64 7.66 6.95
CA LYS A 155 -10.96 7.45 7.57
C LYS A 155 -12.06 7.92 6.61
N PRO A 156 -13.19 7.20 6.49
CA PRO A 156 -14.22 7.44 5.48
C PRO A 156 -14.85 8.84 5.46
N ASN A 157 -14.78 9.60 6.56
CA ASN A 157 -15.47 10.89 6.72
C ASN A 157 -14.58 12.04 7.24
N PHE A 158 -13.25 11.90 7.23
CA PHE A 158 -12.36 12.95 7.78
C PHE A 158 -11.57 13.67 6.69
N PHE A 159 -11.99 14.91 6.41
CA PHE A 159 -11.09 15.96 5.93
C PHE A 159 -10.19 16.38 7.11
N GLY A 160 -8.93 15.94 7.11
CA GLY A 160 -7.98 16.26 8.17
C GLY A 160 -6.98 15.14 8.34
N PHE A 161 -5.81 15.32 7.74
CA PHE A 161 -4.78 14.29 7.62
C PHE A 161 -4.05 14.09 8.95
N GLY A 162 -4.40 13.02 9.67
CA GLY A 162 -3.68 12.55 10.85
C GLY A 162 -3.59 11.03 10.80
N VAL A 163 -2.37 10.49 10.75
CA VAL A 163 -2.12 9.06 10.78
C VAL A 163 -2.11 8.59 12.24
N ASN A 164 -3.06 7.77 12.63
CA ASN A 164 -3.06 7.04 13.91
C ASN A 164 -2.45 5.65 13.72
N LEU A 165 -1.15 5.61 13.38
CA LEU A 165 -0.38 4.36 13.21
C LEU A 165 -0.46 3.44 14.43
N LYS A 166 -0.71 3.98 15.63
CA LYS A 166 -0.92 3.20 16.86
C LYS A 166 -2.14 2.28 16.77
N GLU A 167 -3.24 2.76 16.21
CA GLU A 167 -4.46 1.96 16.01
C GLU A 167 -4.22 0.86 14.96
N LEU A 168 -3.43 1.18 13.94
CA LEU A 168 -3.05 0.26 12.87
C LEU A 168 -2.09 -0.84 13.38
N ILE A 169 -1.13 -0.47 14.22
CA ILE A 169 -0.21 -1.37 14.92
C ILE A 169 -0.98 -2.29 15.87
N ALA A 170 -1.92 -1.76 16.66
CA ALA A 170 -2.72 -2.56 17.57
C ALA A 170 -3.48 -3.67 16.83
N ARG A 171 -4.13 -3.32 15.71
CA ARG A 171 -4.87 -4.27 14.87
C ARG A 171 -3.97 -5.29 14.19
N ALA A 172 -2.81 -4.87 13.69
CA ALA A 172 -1.81 -5.78 13.13
C ALA A 172 -1.33 -6.82 14.17
N GLN A 173 -1.35 -6.45 15.46
CA GLN A 173 -1.04 -7.33 16.59
C GLN A 173 -2.23 -8.13 17.12
N GLY A 174 -3.41 -8.04 16.50
CA GLY A 174 -4.62 -8.73 16.95
C GLY A 174 -5.23 -8.17 18.25
N LYS A 175 -5.02 -6.88 18.53
CA LYS A 175 -5.61 -6.14 19.66
C LYS A 175 -6.60 -5.09 19.17
#